data_AF-A0A0N0T872-F1
#
_entry.id   AF-A0A0N0T872-F1
#
_cell.length_a   1.000
_cell.length_b   1.000
_cell.length_c   1.000
_cell.angle_alpha   90.00
_cell.angle_beta   90.00
_cell.angle_gamma   90.00
#
_symmetry.space_group_name_H-M   'P 1'
#
loop_
_entity.id
_entity.type
_entity.pdbx_description
1 polymer ?
#
loop_
_entity_poly.entity_id
_entity_poly.type
_entity_poly.pdbx_seq_one_letter_code
_entity_poly.pdbx_strand_id
1 'polypeptide(L)'
;MRTPVDRERFPPGPATWPDRGRHDTSPAVSSTDGFRTGNGECGALLYGMPAMEKVVFGHPGCDPAYEFRISSPGTTAVDGYGRITDFRTGEVISTWSDGYGIWARRAFASRVDQVIVHELVPAPGRTIDTTLSVDTALDGLPGSTRFTARATVSNGSGYLNLRGAFPARRGALGCEGVTRVVAFDGSISASGPTLVVIGAPRLLLLTRIDLNESPTEWVFQALRTALAELDADYATLFARHRDALPD
;
A
#
# COMPACT_ATOMS: atom_id res chain seq x y z
N MET A 1 7.09 -18.01 -20.55
CA MET A 1 6.62 -17.00 -21.52
C MET A 1 6.46 -15.71 -20.73
N ARG A 2 7.36 -14.72 -20.91
CA ARG A 2 7.35 -13.48 -20.13
C ARG A 2 6.27 -12.56 -20.71
N THR A 3 5.25 -12.23 -19.93
CA THR A 3 4.28 -11.19 -20.30
C THR A 3 5.05 -9.89 -20.51
N PRO A 4 4.87 -9.16 -21.62
CA PRO A 4 5.47 -7.84 -21.78
C PRO A 4 4.94 -6.96 -20.66
N VAL A 5 5.83 -6.37 -19.87
CA VAL A 5 5.46 -5.25 -19.00
C VAL A 5 5.03 -4.13 -19.93
N ASP A 6 3.75 -3.78 -19.89
CA ASP A 6 3.08 -2.81 -20.74
C ASP A 6 3.79 -1.45 -20.59
N ARG A 7 4.74 -1.15 -21.50
CA ARG A 7 5.58 0.06 -21.48
C ARG A 7 4.76 1.35 -21.67
N GLU A 8 3.49 1.23 -22.03
CA GLU A 8 2.60 2.36 -22.36
C GLU A 8 1.76 2.88 -21.17
N ARG A 9 1.81 2.24 -19.97
CA ARG A 9 0.92 2.59 -18.84
C ARG A 9 1.51 3.41 -17.70
N PHE A 10 2.77 3.83 -17.78
CA PHE A 10 3.50 4.42 -16.65
C PHE A 10 4.16 5.73 -17.11
N PRO A 11 3.78 6.92 -16.58
CA PRO A 11 3.66 8.09 -17.44
C PRO A 11 5.00 8.73 -17.84
N PRO A 12 5.16 9.04 -19.14
CA PRO A 12 5.86 10.22 -19.61
C PRO A 12 4.84 11.23 -20.17
N GLY A 13 4.58 12.30 -19.42
CA GLY A 13 3.93 13.53 -19.90
C GLY A 13 2.40 13.50 -20.09
N PRO A 14 1.80 14.65 -20.48
CA PRO A 14 0.35 14.85 -20.58
C PRO A 14 -0.40 13.86 -21.49
N ALA A 15 0.32 13.20 -22.41
CA ALA A 15 -0.25 12.28 -23.39
C ALA A 15 -0.67 10.91 -22.83
N THR A 16 -0.27 10.56 -21.60
CA THR A 16 -0.64 9.30 -20.94
C THR A 16 -1.52 9.51 -19.71
N TRP A 17 -2.11 10.69 -19.54
CA TRP A 17 -3.03 10.96 -18.43
C TRP A 17 -4.44 10.45 -18.74
N PRO A 18 -5.16 9.87 -17.77
CA PRO A 18 -6.51 9.42 -18.00
C PRO A 18 -7.42 10.63 -18.22
N ASP A 19 -8.39 10.47 -19.13
CA ASP A 19 -9.39 11.49 -19.45
C ASP A 19 -10.15 12.01 -18.21
N ARG A 20 -10.27 11.14 -17.19
CA ARG A 20 -10.87 11.47 -15.88
C ARG A 20 -9.90 11.08 -14.78
N GLY A 21 -9.15 12.07 -14.28
CA GLY A 21 -8.24 11.85 -13.18
C GLY A 21 -7.65 13.13 -12.62
N ARG A 22 -6.80 12.95 -11.61
CA ARG A 22 -5.92 14.00 -11.08
C ARG A 22 -4.48 13.55 -11.28
N HIS A 23 -3.61 14.46 -11.68
CA HIS A 23 -2.17 14.23 -11.79
C HIS A 23 -1.40 15.28 -11.00
N ASP A 24 -0.15 14.98 -10.70
CA ASP A 24 0.79 15.88 -10.05
C ASP A 24 2.22 15.48 -10.45
N THR A 25 3.12 16.45 -10.52
CA THR A 25 4.56 16.24 -10.77
C THR A 25 5.39 16.35 -9.50
N SER A 26 4.74 16.43 -8.34
CA SER A 26 5.38 16.40 -7.02
C SER A 26 4.70 15.39 -6.09
N PRO A 27 5.44 14.76 -5.16
CA PRO A 27 4.84 14.06 -4.04
C PRO A 27 3.98 14.99 -3.18
N ALA A 28 2.99 14.43 -2.49
CA ALA A 28 2.23 15.17 -1.51
C ALA A 28 3.10 15.57 -0.31
N VAL A 29 2.95 16.81 0.14
CA VAL A 29 3.54 17.30 1.40
C VAL A 29 2.52 17.30 2.54
N SER A 30 1.24 17.14 2.22
CA SER A 30 0.12 17.18 3.17
C SER A 30 -1.00 16.20 2.76
N SER A 31 -1.94 15.97 3.67
CA SER A 31 -3.08 15.08 3.42
C SER A 31 -4.02 15.59 2.33
N THR A 32 -4.10 16.91 2.09
CA THR A 32 -4.94 17.50 1.03
C THR A 32 -4.38 17.24 -0.37
N ASP A 33 -3.09 16.97 -0.45
CA ASP A 33 -2.39 16.66 -1.70
C ASP A 33 -2.31 15.15 -1.95
N GLY A 34 -2.53 14.32 -0.93
CA GLY A 34 -2.49 12.86 -1.06
C GLY A 34 -3.52 12.33 -2.07
N PHE A 35 -3.16 11.26 -2.79
CA PHE A 35 -4.06 10.58 -3.72
C PHE A 35 -4.76 9.42 -3.01
N ARG A 36 -6.07 9.30 -3.19
CA ARG A 36 -6.90 8.37 -2.40
C ARG A 36 -7.45 7.25 -3.27
N THR A 37 -7.39 6.04 -2.73
CA THR A 37 -8.17 4.89 -3.18
C THR A 37 -8.97 4.33 -2.01
N GLY A 38 -10.13 3.73 -2.28
CA GLY A 38 -10.96 3.10 -1.25
C GLY A 38 -12.00 2.16 -1.85
N ASN A 39 -12.40 1.15 -1.08
CA ASN A 39 -13.31 0.09 -1.53
C ASN A 39 -14.68 0.11 -0.83
N GLY A 40 -14.99 1.19 -0.10
CA GLY A 40 -16.20 1.35 0.70
C GLY A 40 -16.03 0.95 2.16
N GLU A 41 -15.13 0.02 2.46
CA GLU A 41 -14.82 -0.44 3.83
C GLU A 41 -13.48 0.11 4.32
N CYS A 42 -12.47 0.15 3.47
CA CYS A 42 -11.13 0.63 3.77
C CYS A 42 -10.66 1.64 2.72
N GLY A 43 -9.75 2.50 3.13
CA GLY A 43 -9.10 3.47 2.25
C GLY A 43 -7.61 3.59 2.49
N ALA A 44 -6.90 4.05 1.47
CA ALA A 44 -5.50 4.43 1.51
C ALA A 44 -5.32 5.83 0.93
N LEU A 45 -4.57 6.66 1.63
CA LEU A 45 -4.09 7.96 1.17
C LEU A 45 -2.59 7.87 0.90
N LEU A 46 -2.20 7.95 -0.36
CA LEU A 46 -0.82 7.79 -0.84
C LEU A 46 -0.16 9.16 -1.05
N TYR A 47 1.05 9.32 -0.51
CA TYR A 47 1.81 10.57 -0.63
C TYR A 47 2.74 10.55 -1.84
N GLY A 48 3.24 9.38 -2.24
CA GLY A 48 3.96 9.17 -3.48
C GLY A 48 5.46 9.49 -3.42
N MET A 49 6.06 9.72 -2.25
CA MET A 49 7.49 10.09 -2.17
C MET A 49 8.40 8.90 -2.52
N PRO A 50 9.26 8.99 -3.55
CA PRO A 50 10.07 7.86 -4.02
C PRO A 50 10.95 7.18 -2.97
N ALA A 51 11.69 7.95 -2.17
CA ALA A 51 12.63 7.39 -1.18
C ALA A 51 11.95 6.89 0.10
N MET A 52 10.78 7.45 0.45
CA MET A 52 10.05 7.16 1.69
C MET A 52 8.55 7.31 1.45
N GLU A 53 7.89 6.26 0.96
CA GLU A 53 6.45 6.31 0.80
C GLU A 53 5.77 6.42 2.16
N LYS A 54 4.79 7.33 2.24
CA LYS A 54 3.83 7.40 3.33
C LYS A 54 2.46 7.02 2.78
N VAL A 55 1.88 5.95 3.34
CA VAL A 55 0.49 5.57 3.09
C VAL A 55 -0.28 5.67 4.40
N VAL A 56 -1.27 6.55 4.46
CA VAL A 56 -2.18 6.60 5.62
C VAL A 56 -3.38 5.74 5.29
N PHE A 57 -3.55 4.66 6.05
CA PHE A 57 -4.75 3.84 5.91
C PHE A 57 -5.87 4.32 6.82
N GLY A 58 -7.11 4.03 6.44
CA GLY A 58 -8.30 4.38 7.21
C GLY A 58 -9.45 3.42 6.99
N HIS A 59 -10.36 3.40 7.96
CA HIS A 59 -11.64 2.69 7.97
C HIS A 59 -12.72 3.66 8.49
N PRO A 60 -14.00 3.60 8.06
CA PRO A 60 -15.05 4.52 8.52
C PRO A 60 -15.19 4.65 10.05
N GLY A 61 -14.88 3.58 10.79
CA GLY A 61 -14.84 3.57 12.25
C GLY A 61 -13.46 3.90 12.88
N CYS A 62 -12.40 4.00 12.07
CA CYS A 62 -11.01 4.24 12.49
C CYS A 62 -10.27 5.04 11.40
N ASP A 63 -10.44 6.37 11.37
CA ASP A 63 -9.77 7.26 10.41
C ASP A 63 -9.12 8.46 11.13
N PRO A 64 -7.79 8.63 11.04
CA PRO A 64 -6.83 7.70 10.43
C PRO A 64 -6.65 6.41 11.27
N ALA A 65 -6.36 5.29 10.60
CA ALA A 65 -6.04 4.02 11.27
C ALA A 65 -4.57 3.97 11.69
N TYR A 66 -3.66 4.00 10.72
CA TYR A 66 -2.21 4.00 10.93
C TYR A 66 -1.48 4.48 9.66
N GLU A 67 -0.23 4.91 9.83
CA GLU A 67 0.67 5.18 8.73
C GLU A 67 1.52 3.95 8.44
N PHE A 68 1.63 3.59 7.17
CA PHE A 68 2.52 2.57 6.65
C PHE A 68 3.62 3.24 5.84
N ARG A 69 4.86 2.81 6.08
CA ARG A 69 6.06 3.38 5.47
C ARG A 69 6.78 2.38 4.59
N ILE A 70 7.21 2.85 3.42
CA ILE A 70 8.07 2.10 2.50
C ILE A 70 9.36 2.91 2.31
N SER A 71 10.39 2.52 3.05
CA SER A 71 11.71 3.15 2.99
C SER A 71 12.56 2.47 1.93
N SER A 72 12.89 3.19 0.85
CA SER A 72 13.71 2.73 -0.27
C SER A 72 15.07 3.46 -0.27
N PRO A 73 16.01 3.10 0.64
CA PRO A 73 17.22 3.89 0.92
C PRO A 73 18.19 4.01 -0.26
N GLY A 74 18.10 3.14 -1.27
CA GLY A 74 18.88 3.25 -2.51
C GLY A 74 18.43 4.37 -3.46
N THR A 75 17.34 5.07 -3.13
CA THR A 75 16.78 6.13 -3.98
C THR A 75 17.50 7.45 -3.72
N THR A 76 18.41 7.84 -4.61
CA THR A 76 19.30 9.01 -4.39
C THR A 76 19.15 10.11 -5.46
N ALA A 77 18.78 9.75 -6.69
CA ALA A 77 18.56 10.69 -7.78
C ALA A 77 17.26 10.32 -8.50
N VAL A 78 16.26 11.20 -8.39
CA VAL A 78 14.92 11.02 -8.96
C VAL A 78 14.72 12.13 -9.99
N ASP A 79 14.36 11.75 -11.20
CA ASP A 79 13.95 12.66 -12.27
C ASP A 79 12.60 12.20 -12.85
N GLY A 80 11.92 13.08 -13.58
CA GLY A 80 10.69 12.76 -14.29
C GLY A 80 9.57 12.23 -13.38
N TYR A 81 9.52 12.69 -12.13
CA TYR A 81 8.48 12.25 -11.20
C TYR A 81 7.10 12.68 -11.70
N GLY A 82 6.16 11.73 -11.65
CA GLY A 82 4.76 11.99 -11.90
C GLY A 82 3.88 11.03 -11.11
N ARG A 83 2.70 11.48 -10.71
CA ARG A 83 1.68 10.62 -10.11
C ARG A 83 0.31 10.95 -10.65
N ILE A 84 -0.56 9.95 -10.63
CA ILE A 84 -1.89 10.04 -11.22
C ILE A 84 -2.89 9.21 -10.42
N THR A 85 -4.13 9.66 -10.37
CA THR A 85 -5.28 8.85 -9.98
C THR A 85 -6.25 8.81 -11.15
N ASP A 86 -6.60 7.61 -11.61
CA ASP A 86 -7.70 7.41 -12.56
C ASP A 86 -9.02 7.34 -11.79
N PHE A 87 -9.93 8.29 -12.03
CA PHE A 87 -11.22 8.34 -11.33
C PHE A 87 -12.21 7.27 -11.81
N ARG A 88 -11.96 6.64 -12.96
CA ARG A 88 -12.79 5.54 -13.44
C ARG A 88 -12.51 4.26 -12.67
N THR A 89 -11.26 4.02 -12.30
CA THR A 89 -10.81 2.79 -11.65
C THR A 89 -10.43 2.97 -10.18
N GLY A 90 -10.14 4.19 -9.74
CA GLY A 90 -9.55 4.46 -8.44
C GLY A 90 -8.07 4.02 -8.34
N GLU A 91 -7.43 3.63 -9.45
CA GLU A 91 -6.01 3.27 -9.45
C GLU A 91 -5.14 4.53 -9.30
N VAL A 92 -4.22 4.47 -8.35
CA VAL A 92 -3.20 5.48 -8.10
C VAL A 92 -1.86 4.95 -8.60
N ILE A 93 -1.20 5.68 -9.49
CA ILE A 93 0.11 5.30 -10.03
C ILE A 93 1.09 6.45 -9.80
N SER A 94 2.29 6.14 -9.33
CA SER A 94 3.41 7.08 -9.25
C SER A 94 4.61 6.49 -9.99
N THR A 95 5.31 7.30 -10.77
CA THR A 95 6.52 6.91 -11.49
C THR A 95 7.61 7.94 -11.33
N TRP A 96 8.83 7.46 -11.45
CA TRP A 96 10.01 8.30 -11.53
C TRP A 96 11.12 7.53 -12.23
N SER A 97 12.14 8.23 -12.72
CA SER A 97 13.35 7.62 -13.23
C SER A 97 14.54 7.91 -12.34
N ASP A 98 15.50 6.98 -12.34
CA ASP A 98 16.86 7.21 -11.87
C ASP A 98 17.85 6.81 -12.98
N GLY A 99 19.15 6.73 -12.65
CA GLY A 99 20.19 6.30 -13.60
C GLY A 99 20.01 4.88 -14.15
N TYR A 100 19.06 4.09 -13.64
CA TYR A 100 18.78 2.72 -14.06
C TYR A 100 17.49 2.58 -14.88
N GLY A 101 16.66 3.62 -14.95
CA GLY A 101 15.43 3.64 -15.74
C GLY A 101 14.19 3.98 -14.92
N ILE A 102 13.01 3.62 -15.42
CA ILE A 102 11.71 4.00 -14.85
C ILE A 102 11.28 3.02 -13.77
N TRP A 103 10.96 3.56 -12.60
CA TRP A 103 10.34 2.90 -11.48
C TRP A 103 8.85 3.23 -11.43
N ALA A 104 8.05 2.32 -10.88
CA ALA A 104 6.63 2.57 -10.66
C ALA A 104 6.15 2.04 -9.30
N ARG A 105 5.19 2.75 -8.73
CA ARG A 105 4.29 2.30 -7.68
C ARG A 105 2.87 2.39 -8.21
N ARG A 106 2.06 1.38 -7.91
CA ARG A 106 0.65 1.39 -8.27
C ARG A 106 -0.19 0.80 -7.17
N ALA A 107 -1.35 1.38 -6.92
CA ALA A 107 -2.23 0.95 -5.85
C ALA A 107 -3.70 1.16 -6.18
N PHE A 108 -4.55 0.26 -5.72
CA PHE A 108 -6.01 0.40 -5.78
C PHE A 108 -6.64 -0.35 -4.60
N ALA A 109 -7.90 -0.08 -4.32
CA ALA A 109 -8.65 -0.76 -3.28
C ALA A 109 -9.77 -1.57 -3.95
N SER A 110 -9.63 -2.89 -3.94
CA SER A 110 -10.61 -3.82 -4.51
C SER A 110 -11.79 -3.97 -3.56
N ARG A 111 -13.00 -3.71 -4.07
CA ARG A 111 -14.25 -4.00 -3.35
C ARG A 111 -14.62 -5.48 -3.43
N VAL A 112 -14.44 -6.11 -4.58
CA VAL A 112 -14.78 -7.53 -4.76
C VAL A 112 -13.86 -8.45 -3.94
N ASP A 113 -12.58 -8.08 -3.80
CA ASP A 113 -11.61 -8.86 -3.04
C ASP A 113 -11.34 -8.30 -1.63
N GLN A 114 -12.05 -7.22 -1.25
CA GLN A 114 -11.96 -6.57 0.06
C GLN A 114 -10.51 -6.32 0.50
N VAL A 115 -9.68 -5.74 -0.37
CA VAL A 115 -8.23 -5.59 -0.14
C VAL A 115 -7.70 -4.32 -0.79
N ILE A 116 -6.76 -3.66 -0.11
CA ILE A 116 -5.92 -2.63 -0.73
C ILE A 116 -4.69 -3.32 -1.31
N VAL A 117 -4.49 -3.16 -2.61
CA VAL A 117 -3.38 -3.75 -3.36
C VAL A 117 -2.39 -2.65 -3.68
N HIS A 118 -1.11 -2.85 -3.38
CA HIS A 118 -0.03 -1.91 -3.71
C HIS A 118 1.16 -2.70 -4.27
N GLU A 119 1.60 -2.38 -5.49
CA GLU A 119 2.75 -3.02 -6.12
C GLU A 119 3.87 -2.00 -6.36
N LEU A 120 5.10 -2.44 -6.11
CA LEU A 120 6.32 -1.76 -6.52
C LEU A 120 6.93 -2.51 -7.69
N VAL A 121 7.27 -1.78 -8.74
CA VAL A 121 7.89 -2.29 -9.96
C VAL A 121 9.22 -1.56 -10.15
N PRO A 122 10.37 -2.26 -10.10
CA PRO A 122 11.66 -1.63 -10.28
C PRO A 122 11.95 -1.33 -11.75
N ALA A 123 12.95 -0.48 -11.99
CA ALA A 123 13.48 -0.31 -13.33
C ALA A 123 13.94 -1.65 -13.94
N PRO A 124 13.90 -1.82 -15.28
CA PRO A 124 14.23 -3.09 -15.92
C PRO A 124 15.59 -3.66 -15.48
N GLY A 125 15.59 -4.91 -15.02
CA GLY A 125 16.81 -5.59 -14.54
C GLY A 125 17.28 -5.15 -13.16
N ARG A 126 16.50 -4.33 -12.44
CA ARG A 126 16.77 -3.93 -11.05
C ARG A 126 15.88 -4.72 -10.09
N THR A 127 16.22 -4.62 -8.81
CA THR A 127 15.52 -5.24 -7.69
C THR A 127 15.12 -4.20 -6.67
N ILE A 128 14.14 -4.54 -5.84
CA ILE A 128 13.63 -3.72 -4.75
C ILE A 128 14.28 -4.17 -3.45
N ASP A 129 14.97 -3.22 -2.83
CA ASP A 129 15.46 -3.31 -1.45
C ASP A 129 14.72 -2.26 -0.64
N THR A 130 13.90 -2.70 0.32
CA THR A 130 13.07 -1.78 1.09
C THR A 130 12.85 -2.26 2.53
N THR A 131 12.68 -1.31 3.43
CA THR A 131 12.17 -1.57 4.78
C THR A 131 10.73 -1.13 4.85
N LEU A 132 9.87 -2.00 5.35
CA LEU A 132 8.45 -1.78 5.58
C LEU A 132 8.21 -1.65 7.09
N SER A 133 7.54 -0.59 7.49
CA SER A 133 7.25 -0.32 8.89
C SER A 133 5.93 0.43 9.04
N VAL A 134 5.52 0.64 10.28
CA VAL A 134 4.38 1.49 10.63
C VAL A 134 4.86 2.68 11.44
N ASP A 135 4.28 3.85 11.16
CA ASP A 135 4.32 4.98 12.07
C ASP A 135 2.92 5.20 12.64
N THR A 136 2.90 5.63 13.90
CA THR A 136 1.72 5.76 14.73
C THR A 136 1.58 7.17 15.31
N ALA A 137 2.56 8.05 15.04
CA ALA A 137 2.47 9.48 15.27
C ALA A 137 1.54 10.13 14.22
N LEU A 138 0.24 9.88 14.37
CA LEU A 138 -0.80 10.43 13.50
C LEU A 138 -1.45 11.65 14.14
N ASP A 139 -1.64 12.71 13.34
CA ASP A 139 -2.40 13.88 13.73
C ASP A 139 -3.88 13.54 13.96
N GLY A 140 -4.50 14.20 14.94
CA GLY A 140 -5.94 14.06 15.22
C GLY A 140 -6.33 12.86 16.07
N LEU A 141 -5.38 12.00 16.45
CA LEU A 141 -5.64 10.89 17.37
C LEU A 141 -5.64 11.34 18.85
N PRO A 142 -6.51 10.77 19.70
CA PRO A 142 -6.43 10.97 21.15
C PRO A 142 -5.05 10.56 21.69
N GLY A 143 -4.48 11.34 22.62
CA GLY A 143 -3.18 11.02 23.23
C GLY A 143 -3.14 9.72 24.05
N SER A 144 -4.30 9.15 24.37
CA SER A 144 -4.45 7.84 25.00
C SER A 144 -4.41 6.68 24.00
N THR A 145 -4.34 6.94 22.69
CA THR A 145 -4.25 5.88 21.68
C THR A 145 -2.98 5.07 21.88
N ARG A 146 -3.12 3.75 21.79
CA ARG A 146 -2.01 2.80 21.91
C ARG A 146 -1.92 1.98 20.66
N PHE A 147 -0.70 1.80 20.19
CA PHE A 147 -0.43 1.00 19.02
C PHE A 147 0.46 -0.18 19.38
N THR A 148 0.16 -1.33 18.80
CA THR A 148 1.04 -2.51 18.86
C THR A 148 1.26 -3.00 17.45
N ALA A 149 2.53 -3.16 17.07
CA ALA A 149 2.92 -3.62 15.76
C ALA A 149 3.77 -4.90 15.86
N ARG A 150 3.55 -5.84 14.96
CA ARG A 150 4.29 -7.11 14.92
C ARG A 150 4.57 -7.52 13.48
N ALA A 151 5.86 -7.68 13.17
CA ALA A 151 6.30 -8.29 11.92
C ALA A 151 6.53 -9.79 12.12
N THR A 152 6.12 -10.60 11.16
CA THR A 152 6.43 -12.04 11.10
C THR A 152 6.67 -12.47 9.66
N VAL A 153 7.43 -13.53 9.47
CA VAL A 153 7.60 -14.19 8.17
C VAL A 153 7.08 -15.62 8.29
N SER A 154 6.26 -16.05 7.35
CA SER A 154 5.70 -17.40 7.30
C SER A 154 5.31 -17.77 5.88
N ASN A 155 5.60 -19.01 5.45
CA ASN A 155 5.25 -19.53 4.13
C ASN A 155 5.71 -18.61 2.98
N GLY A 156 6.94 -18.09 3.06
CA GLY A 156 7.52 -17.21 2.04
C GLY A 156 6.94 -15.79 1.98
N SER A 157 5.94 -15.45 2.79
CA SER A 157 5.37 -14.10 2.88
C SER A 157 5.75 -13.42 4.20
N GLY A 158 5.92 -12.10 4.16
CA GLY A 158 5.97 -11.25 5.34
C GLY A 158 4.56 -10.81 5.75
N TYR A 159 4.36 -10.58 7.04
CA TYR A 159 3.11 -10.03 7.58
C TYR A 159 3.44 -8.95 8.59
N LEU A 160 3.03 -7.73 8.30
CA LEU A 160 3.07 -6.61 9.25
C LEU A 160 1.67 -6.41 9.81
N ASN A 161 1.51 -6.73 11.09
CA ASN A 161 0.26 -6.60 11.81
C ASN A 161 0.33 -5.35 12.67
N LEU A 162 -0.76 -4.59 12.73
CA LEU A 162 -0.91 -3.46 13.62
C LEU A 162 -2.26 -3.51 14.30
N ARG A 163 -2.28 -3.15 15.57
CA ARG A 163 -3.47 -2.86 16.35
C ARG A 163 -3.40 -1.43 16.85
N GLY A 164 -4.38 -0.61 16.52
CA GLY A 164 -4.63 0.68 17.14
C GLY A 164 -5.76 0.52 18.14
N ALA A 165 -5.51 0.77 19.43
CA ALA A 165 -6.52 0.80 20.48
C ALA A 165 -6.78 2.25 20.88
N PHE A 166 -8.03 2.68 20.78
CA PHE A 166 -8.46 4.03 21.14
C PHE A 166 -9.66 3.96 22.10
N PRO A 167 -9.93 5.03 22.87
CA PRO A 167 -11.16 5.10 23.67
C PRO A 167 -12.37 4.84 22.78
N ALA A 168 -13.33 4.04 23.24
CA ALA A 168 -14.42 3.54 22.41
C ALA A 168 -15.02 4.64 21.53
N ARG A 169 -14.89 4.50 20.20
CA ARG A 169 -15.46 5.40 19.21
C ARG A 169 -16.40 4.58 18.34
N ARG A 170 -17.67 5.02 18.27
CA ARG A 170 -18.70 4.37 17.45
C ARG A 170 -18.86 2.86 17.73
N GLY A 171 -18.68 2.43 18.98
CA GLY A 171 -18.82 1.02 19.39
C GLY A 171 -17.57 0.15 19.25
N ALA A 172 -16.54 0.60 18.52
CA ALA A 172 -15.27 -0.13 18.40
C ALA A 172 -14.24 0.33 19.45
N LEU A 173 -13.42 -0.61 19.91
CA LEU A 173 -12.30 -0.39 20.85
C LEU A 173 -10.97 -0.13 20.12
N GLY A 174 -10.97 -0.23 18.80
CA GLY A 174 -9.75 -0.17 18.01
C GLY A 174 -9.97 -0.45 16.54
N CYS A 175 -8.87 -0.50 15.81
CA CYS A 175 -8.80 -1.15 14.51
C CYS A 175 -7.55 -2.03 14.44
N GLU A 176 -7.65 -3.11 13.67
CA GLU A 176 -6.53 -3.99 13.35
C GLU A 176 -6.30 -3.97 11.85
N GLY A 177 -5.03 -3.86 11.47
CA GLY A 177 -4.59 -3.87 10.09
C GLY A 177 -3.52 -4.92 9.86
N VAL A 178 -3.58 -5.59 8.73
CA VAL A 178 -2.56 -6.55 8.31
C VAL A 178 -2.15 -6.23 6.88
N THR A 179 -0.85 -6.10 6.67
CA THR A 179 -0.25 -6.08 5.33
C THR A 179 0.52 -7.38 5.10
N ARG A 180 0.06 -8.19 4.14
CA ARG A 180 0.81 -9.32 3.58
C ARG A 180 1.79 -8.79 2.54
N VAL A 181 3.05 -9.21 2.66
CA VAL A 181 4.17 -8.78 1.82
C VAL A 181 4.66 -9.98 1.02
N VAL A 182 4.62 -9.87 -0.30
CA VAL A 182 5.06 -10.91 -1.23
C VAL A 182 6.20 -10.36 -2.09
N ALA A 183 7.42 -10.83 -1.81
CA ALA A 183 8.62 -10.52 -2.58
C ALA A 183 8.85 -11.64 -3.60
N PHE A 184 8.65 -11.36 -4.88
CA PHE A 184 8.87 -12.35 -5.93
C PHE A 184 10.37 -12.51 -6.14
N ASP A 185 10.88 -13.74 -6.06
CA ASP A 185 12.30 -14.09 -6.21
C ASP A 185 13.26 -13.29 -5.29
N GLY A 186 12.74 -12.66 -4.24
CA GLY A 186 13.49 -11.92 -3.24
C GLY A 186 13.46 -12.60 -1.87
N SER A 187 14.06 -11.95 -0.89
CA SER A 187 14.03 -12.40 0.51
C SER A 187 13.25 -11.42 1.39
N ILE A 188 12.63 -11.95 2.44
CA ILE A 188 11.93 -11.18 3.48
C ILE A 188 12.45 -11.64 4.84
N SER A 189 12.82 -10.68 5.68
CA SER A 189 13.16 -10.92 7.08
C SER A 189 12.37 -9.99 7.99
N ALA A 190 12.09 -10.42 9.22
CA ALA A 190 11.46 -9.60 10.24
C ALA A 190 12.49 -9.15 11.27
N SER A 191 12.47 -7.87 11.63
CA SER A 191 13.26 -7.29 12.72
C SER A 191 12.37 -6.40 13.56
N GLY A 192 11.99 -6.88 14.75
CA GLY A 192 11.03 -6.19 15.62
C GLY A 192 9.69 -5.93 14.89
N PRO A 193 9.22 -4.66 14.80
CA PRO A 193 8.00 -4.29 14.09
C PRO A 193 8.24 -3.96 12.60
N THR A 194 9.36 -4.39 12.02
CA THR A 194 9.72 -4.07 10.64
C THR A 194 9.91 -5.32 9.79
N LEU A 195 9.59 -5.22 8.50
CA LEU A 195 9.96 -6.21 7.49
C LEU A 195 11.01 -5.60 6.56
N VAL A 196 12.08 -6.34 6.31
CA VAL A 196 13.12 -5.97 5.34
C VAL A 196 13.01 -6.89 4.13
N VAL A 197 12.83 -6.29 2.97
CA VAL A 197 12.81 -6.96 1.66
C VAL A 197 14.11 -6.67 0.94
N ILE A 198 14.75 -7.71 0.39
CA ILE A 198 16.00 -7.58 -0.37
C ILE A 198 15.88 -8.39 -1.67
N GLY A 199 16.29 -7.78 -2.79
CA GLY A 199 16.52 -8.46 -4.06
C GLY A 199 15.26 -8.80 -4.85
N ALA A 200 14.11 -8.17 -4.56
CA ALA A 200 12.84 -8.55 -5.19
C ALA A 200 12.65 -7.84 -6.55
N PRO A 201 12.64 -8.52 -7.72
CA PRO A 201 12.27 -7.92 -9.00
C PRO A 201 10.82 -7.40 -9.06
N ARG A 202 9.98 -7.76 -8.09
CA ARG A 202 8.63 -7.25 -7.92
C ARG A 202 8.22 -7.41 -6.46
N LEU A 203 7.45 -6.47 -5.94
CA LEU A 203 6.93 -6.53 -4.57
C LEU A 203 5.45 -6.20 -4.56
N LEU A 204 4.64 -7.10 -4.03
CA LEU A 204 3.21 -6.91 -3.85
C LEU A 204 2.86 -6.83 -2.37
N LEU A 205 2.09 -5.81 -2.01
CA LEU A 205 1.58 -5.56 -0.68
C LEU A 205 0.05 -5.66 -0.72
N LEU A 206 -0.52 -6.50 0.13
CA LEU A 206 -1.96 -6.71 0.24
C LEU A 206 -2.38 -6.33 1.66
N THR A 207 -3.19 -5.29 1.80
CA THR A 207 -3.58 -4.74 3.10
C THR A 207 -5.09 -4.89 3.33
N ARG A 208 -5.44 -5.36 4.52
CA ARG A 208 -6.81 -5.33 5.06
C ARG A 208 -6.83 -4.67 6.42
N ILE A 209 -7.94 -4.00 6.73
CA ILE A 209 -8.19 -3.35 8.02
C ILE A 209 -9.60 -3.71 8.46
N ASP A 210 -9.77 -3.93 9.74
CA ASP A 210 -11.07 -4.17 10.34
C ASP A 210 -11.15 -3.49 11.71
N LEU A 211 -12.37 -3.32 12.20
CA LEU A 211 -12.62 -2.84 13.55
C LEU A 211 -12.31 -3.92 14.56
N ASN A 212 -11.75 -3.48 15.68
CA ASN A 212 -11.52 -4.33 16.82
C ASN A 212 -12.54 -4.03 17.91
N GLU A 213 -13.36 -5.02 18.23
CA GLU A 213 -14.42 -4.93 19.25
C GLU A 213 -14.01 -5.56 20.59
N SER A 214 -12.96 -6.38 20.61
CA SER A 214 -12.47 -7.05 21.81
C SER A 214 -11.23 -6.33 22.36
N PRO A 215 -11.06 -6.13 23.68
CA PRO A 215 -9.82 -5.57 24.23
C PRO A 215 -8.66 -6.59 24.26
N THR A 216 -8.95 -7.89 24.15
CA THR A 216 -7.97 -8.97 24.38
C THR A 216 -7.81 -9.92 23.19
N GLU A 217 -8.89 -10.19 22.46
CA GLU A 217 -8.83 -11.02 21.27
C GLU A 217 -8.31 -10.20 20.09
N TRP A 218 -7.54 -10.85 19.24
CA TRP A 218 -7.01 -10.22 18.03
C TRP A 218 -7.66 -10.85 16.80
N VAL A 219 -8.11 -10.01 15.89
CA VAL A 219 -8.71 -10.37 14.59
C VAL A 219 -7.63 -10.57 13.52
N PHE A 220 -6.37 -10.18 13.76
CA PHE A 220 -5.30 -10.29 12.76
C PHE A 220 -5.15 -11.70 12.18
N GLN A 221 -5.49 -12.76 12.91
CA GLN A 221 -5.44 -14.12 12.37
C GLN A 221 -6.45 -14.32 11.24
N ALA A 222 -7.69 -13.83 11.40
CA ALA A 222 -8.69 -13.87 10.33
C ALA A 222 -8.26 -13.03 9.13
N LEU A 223 -7.75 -11.80 9.37
CA LEU A 223 -7.23 -10.94 8.31
C LEU A 223 -6.05 -11.58 7.57
N ARG A 224 -5.12 -12.21 8.29
CA ARG A 224 -3.98 -12.93 7.71
C ARG A 224 -4.43 -14.11 6.88
N THR A 225 -5.37 -14.93 7.36
CA THR A 225 -5.90 -16.08 6.62
C THR A 225 -6.53 -15.60 5.31
N ALA A 226 -7.40 -14.59 5.38
CA ALA A 226 -8.07 -14.09 4.20
C ALA A 226 -7.09 -13.44 3.20
N LEU A 227 -6.04 -12.77 3.68
CA LEU A 227 -4.96 -12.27 2.83
C LEU A 227 -4.11 -13.39 2.22
N ALA A 228 -3.96 -14.53 2.90
CA ALA A 228 -3.19 -15.68 2.42
C ALA A 228 -3.91 -16.42 1.28
N GLU A 229 -5.25 -16.38 1.27
CA GLU A 229 -6.10 -17.00 0.23
C GLU A 229 -6.12 -16.21 -1.09
N LEU A 230 -5.75 -14.93 -1.06
CA LEU A 230 -5.69 -14.12 -2.28
C LEU A 230 -4.50 -14.52 -3.16
N ASP A 231 -4.76 -14.60 -4.46
CA ASP A 231 -3.73 -14.70 -5.47
C ASP A 231 -2.81 -13.48 -5.42
N ALA A 232 -1.51 -13.71 -5.28
CA ALA A 232 -0.52 -12.65 -5.26
C ALA A 232 -0.19 -12.19 -6.69
N ASP A 233 -1.18 -11.66 -7.40
CA ASP A 233 -1.01 -11.11 -8.73
C ASP A 233 -1.80 -9.81 -8.92
N TYR A 234 -1.09 -8.71 -9.14
CA TYR A 234 -1.69 -7.39 -9.28
C TYR A 234 -2.67 -7.33 -10.44
N ALA A 235 -2.28 -7.85 -11.62
CA ALA A 235 -3.10 -7.74 -12.83
C ALA A 235 -4.43 -8.50 -12.69
N THR A 236 -4.39 -9.66 -12.05
CA THR A 236 -5.56 -10.49 -11.77
C THR A 236 -6.51 -9.80 -10.80
N LEU A 237 -5.99 -9.29 -9.68
CA LEU A 237 -6.79 -8.54 -8.70
C LEU A 237 -7.36 -7.25 -9.30
N PHE A 238 -6.59 -6.57 -10.15
CA PHE A 238 -7.01 -5.33 -10.79
C PHE A 238 -8.09 -5.56 -11.86
N ALA A 239 -7.98 -6.64 -12.64
CA ALA A 239 -9.01 -7.04 -13.59
C ALA A 239 -10.34 -7.32 -12.87
N ARG A 240 -10.31 -8.14 -11.81
CA ARG A 240 -11.49 -8.43 -10.98
C ARG A 240 -12.11 -7.17 -10.40
N HIS A 241 -11.28 -6.26 -9.88
CA HIS A 241 -11.73 -4.96 -9.38
C HIS A 241 -12.44 -4.15 -10.46
N ARG A 242 -11.83 -3.99 -11.63
CA ARG A 242 -12.40 -3.21 -12.74
C ARG A 242 -13.72 -3.79 -13.23
N ASP A 243 -13.79 -5.11 -13.36
CA ASP A 243 -14.98 -5.80 -13.86
C ASP A 243 -16.16 -5.72 -12.87
N ALA A 244 -15.90 -5.38 -11.61
CA ALA A 244 -16.90 -5.17 -10.56
C ALA A 244 -17.31 -3.71 -10.36
N LEU A 245 -16.72 -2.75 -11.10
CA LEU A 245 -17.10 -1.34 -11.01
C LEU A 245 -18.46 -1.12 -11.68
N PRO A 246 -19.34 -0.27 -11.11
CA PRO A 246 -20.58 0.11 -11.76
C PRO A 246 -20.30 0.90 -13.05
N ASP A 247 -21.15 0.71 -14.06
CA ASP A 247 -21.11 1.41 -15.35
C ASP A 247 -21.25 2.95 -15.23
#